data_AF-Q1AXQ6-F1
#
_entry.id   AF-Q1AXQ6-F1
#
_cell.length_a   1.000
_cell.length_b   1.000
_cell.length_c   1.000
_cell.angle_alpha   90.00
_cell.angle_beta   90.00
_cell.angle_gamma   90.00
#
_symmetry.space_group_name_H-M   'P 1'
#
loop_
_entity.id
_entity.type
_entity.pdbx_description
1 polymer ?
#
loop_
_entity_poly.entity_id
_entity_poly.type
_entity_poly.pdbx_seq_one_letter_code
_entity_poly.pdbx_strand_id
1 'polypeptide(L)'
;MEPRREAAEFLAGLAPRERALFSRLSGVALPAAPAGIERALAGAPAGAVALLATAAARAAGEEPGLARRLGEAALRLARDRGERQLAHVCLAQVHFARRRNPEELAAFERHCRRAIELGHAGTFCYERLAALYEYQGRYGEALRVCERAVEALAGDALSARRFRSRAERLRRKASGG
;
A
#
# COMPACT_ATOMS: atom_id res chain seq x y z
N MET A 1 13.33 11.26 16.81
CA MET A 1 12.72 12.54 16.39
C MET A 1 11.23 12.31 16.16
N GLU A 2 10.40 13.35 16.26
CA GLU A 2 8.96 13.26 15.97
C GLU A 2 8.73 12.85 14.50
N PRO A 3 7.87 11.86 14.19
CA PRO A 3 7.62 11.40 12.82
C PRO A 3 7.20 12.53 11.86
N ARG A 4 6.48 13.52 12.40
CA ARG A 4 6.03 14.71 11.66
C ARG A 4 7.20 15.58 11.21
N ARG A 5 8.18 15.80 12.09
CA ARG A 5 9.39 16.57 11.77
C ARG A 5 10.24 15.86 10.72
N GLU A 6 10.44 14.56 10.87
CA GLU A 6 11.15 13.76 9.87
C GLU A 6 10.43 13.75 8.50
N ALA A 7 9.10 13.71 8.50
CA ALA A 7 8.31 13.85 7.27
C ALA A 7 8.49 15.25 6.64
N ALA A 8 8.51 16.30 7.45
CA ALA A 8 8.69 17.67 6.99
C ALA A 8 10.08 17.90 6.38
N GLU A 9 11.12 17.36 7.01
CA GLU A 9 12.50 17.39 6.48
C GLU A 9 12.60 16.63 5.14
N PHE A 10 12.00 15.45 5.05
CA PHE A 10 11.93 14.68 3.81
C PHE A 10 11.22 15.45 2.69
N LEU A 11 10.05 16.04 2.98
CA LEU A 11 9.27 16.81 2.00
C LEU A 11 9.98 18.11 1.59
N ALA A 12 10.69 18.78 2.50
CA ALA A 12 11.50 19.95 2.18
C ALA A 12 12.62 19.62 1.18
N GLY A 13 13.19 18.42 1.28
CA GLY A 13 14.23 17.92 0.38
C GLY A 13 13.75 17.51 -1.02
N LEU A 14 12.45 17.49 -1.29
CA LEU A 14 11.92 17.22 -2.64
C LEU A 14 12.16 18.40 -3.57
N ALA A 15 12.30 18.13 -4.88
CA ALA A 15 12.37 19.20 -5.87
C ALA A 15 11.08 20.04 -5.90
N PRO A 16 11.09 21.32 -6.32
CA PRO A 16 9.89 22.16 -6.35
C PRO A 16 8.70 21.53 -7.10
N ARG A 17 8.96 20.87 -8.24
CA ARG A 17 7.95 20.14 -9.01
C ARG A 17 7.38 18.94 -8.24
N GLU A 18 8.22 18.17 -7.56
CA GLU A 18 7.80 17.02 -6.74
C GLU A 18 6.95 17.48 -5.53
N ARG A 19 7.32 18.59 -4.88
CA ARG A 19 6.52 19.19 -3.80
C ARG A 19 5.16 19.67 -4.31
N ALA A 20 5.11 20.35 -5.45
CA ALA A 20 3.86 20.79 -6.06
C ALA A 20 2.95 19.60 -6.40
N LEU A 21 3.54 18.52 -6.94
CA LEU A 21 2.81 17.27 -7.19
C LEU A 21 2.29 16.67 -5.89
N PHE A 22 3.12 16.55 -4.85
CA PHE A 22 2.66 16.07 -3.55
C PHE A 22 1.51 16.91 -3.01
N SER A 23 1.59 18.24 -3.07
CA SER A 23 0.52 19.13 -2.62
C SER A 23 -0.79 18.90 -3.37
N ARG A 24 -0.73 18.74 -4.70
CA ARG A 24 -1.91 18.41 -5.51
C ARG A 24 -2.51 17.06 -5.12
N LEU A 25 -1.68 16.04 -4.91
CA LEU A 25 -2.14 14.67 -4.62
C LEU A 25 -2.63 14.50 -3.19
N SER A 26 -2.07 15.23 -2.23
CA SER A 26 -2.41 15.14 -0.80
C SER A 26 -3.49 16.15 -0.39
N GLY A 27 -3.68 17.23 -1.14
CA GLY A 27 -4.50 18.37 -0.76
C GLY A 27 -3.84 19.29 0.28
N VAL A 28 -2.58 19.06 0.64
CA VAL A 28 -1.85 19.85 1.64
C VAL A 28 -0.84 20.77 0.95
N ALA A 29 -1.05 22.08 1.06
CA ALA A 29 -0.12 23.07 0.54
C ALA A 29 1.21 23.02 1.32
N LEU A 30 2.31 22.76 0.62
CA LEU A 30 3.64 22.67 1.24
C LEU A 30 4.43 23.97 1.03
N PRO A 31 4.76 24.71 2.10
CA PRO A 31 5.73 25.81 2.00
C PRO A 31 7.15 25.27 1.78
N ALA A 32 8.09 26.15 1.45
CA ALA A 32 9.49 25.75 1.19
C ALA A 32 10.25 25.36 2.47
N ALA A 33 9.96 26.01 3.60
CA ALA A 33 10.70 25.81 4.84
C ALA A 33 10.18 24.58 5.63
N PRO A 34 11.06 23.73 6.19
CA PRO A 34 10.66 22.55 6.97
C PRO A 34 9.68 22.85 8.10
N ALA A 35 9.90 23.91 8.88
CA ALA A 35 9.00 24.30 9.96
C ALA A 35 7.59 24.68 9.47
N GLY A 36 7.49 25.25 8.25
CA GLY A 36 6.21 25.52 7.62
C GLY A 36 5.50 24.24 7.19
N ILE A 37 6.25 23.28 6.64
CA ILE A 37 5.71 21.96 6.25
C ILE A 37 5.23 21.22 7.47
N GLU A 38 5.99 21.22 8.56
CA GLU A 38 5.61 20.57 9.82
C GLU A 38 4.27 21.11 10.34
N ARG A 39 4.08 22.44 10.33
CA ARG A 39 2.79 23.06 10.67
C ARG A 39 1.66 22.65 9.72
N ALA A 40 1.93 22.61 8.41
CA ALA A 40 0.93 22.18 7.43
C ALA A 40 0.49 20.72 7.65
N LEU A 41 1.44 19.83 7.96
CA LEU A 41 1.15 18.44 8.29
C LEU A 41 0.42 18.29 9.63
N ALA A 42 0.71 19.15 10.62
CA ALA A 42 0.01 19.15 11.91
C ALA A 42 -1.47 19.54 11.78
N GLY A 43 -1.79 20.44 10.85
CA GLY A 43 -3.16 20.89 10.58
C GLY A 43 -3.95 20.01 9.60
N ALA A 44 -3.32 18.98 9.01
CA ALA A 44 -3.98 18.12 8.06
C ALA A 44 -4.92 17.11 8.76
N PRO A 45 -6.08 16.77 8.15
CA PRO A 45 -7.02 15.81 8.74
C PRO A 45 -6.47 14.39 8.82
N ALA A 46 -5.48 14.07 7.97
CA ALA A 46 -4.77 12.80 7.98
C ALA A 46 -3.34 12.99 8.53
N GLY A 47 -2.86 12.01 9.29
CA GLY A 47 -1.47 12.01 9.76
C GLY A 47 -0.45 11.97 8.62
N ALA A 48 0.77 12.43 8.89
CA ALA A 48 1.83 12.54 7.90
C ALA A 48 2.11 11.22 7.16
N VAL A 49 2.09 10.08 7.86
CA VAL A 49 2.29 8.76 7.25
C VAL A 49 1.18 8.42 6.25
N ALA A 50 -0.08 8.68 6.60
CA ALA A 50 -1.21 8.44 5.71
C ALA A 50 -1.17 9.35 4.47
N LEU A 51 -0.78 10.61 4.63
CA LEU A 51 -0.59 11.53 3.51
C LEU A 51 0.52 11.06 2.55
N LEU A 52 1.68 10.67 3.09
CA LEU A 52 2.79 10.13 2.30
C LEU A 52 2.38 8.84 1.56
N ALA A 53 1.76 7.89 2.25
CA ALA A 53 1.35 6.62 1.67
C ALA A 53 0.29 6.80 0.56
N THR A 54 -0.75 7.59 0.81
CA THR A 54 -1.81 7.81 -0.19
C THR A 54 -1.33 8.64 -1.38
N ALA A 55 -0.48 9.65 -1.16
CA ALA A 55 0.15 10.39 -2.24
C ALA A 55 1.08 9.50 -3.09
N ALA A 56 1.81 8.57 -2.45
CA ALA A 56 2.63 7.57 -3.15
C ALA A 56 1.80 6.75 -4.14
N ALA A 57 0.70 6.16 -3.68
CA ALA A 57 -0.18 5.36 -4.51
C ALA A 57 -0.76 6.17 -5.70
N ARG A 58 -1.14 7.42 -5.46
CA ARG A 58 -1.68 8.30 -6.52
C ARG A 58 -0.61 8.72 -7.53
N ALA A 59 0.63 8.91 -7.09
CA ALA A 59 1.75 9.28 -7.96
C ALA A 59 2.26 8.12 -8.84
N ALA A 60 1.85 6.87 -8.57
CA ALA A 60 2.43 5.67 -9.17
C ALA A 60 2.39 5.63 -10.71
N GLY A 61 1.41 6.28 -11.34
CA GLY A 61 1.29 6.37 -12.80
C GLY A 61 1.98 7.59 -13.42
N GLU A 62 2.20 8.65 -12.64
CA GLU A 62 2.70 9.95 -13.14
C GLU A 62 4.20 10.12 -12.89
N GLU A 63 4.65 9.87 -11.66
CA GLU A 63 6.03 10.08 -11.22
C GLU A 63 6.49 8.90 -10.34
N PRO A 64 6.85 7.75 -10.94
CA PRO A 64 7.00 6.52 -10.17
C PRO A 64 8.24 6.52 -9.25
N GLY A 65 9.26 7.31 -9.58
CA GLY A 65 10.41 7.54 -8.70
C GLY A 65 9.99 8.25 -7.40
N LEU A 66 9.18 9.30 -7.52
CA LEU A 66 8.60 9.98 -6.37
C LEU A 66 7.66 9.06 -5.61
N ALA A 67 6.76 8.34 -6.30
CA ALA A 67 5.82 7.41 -5.69
C ALA A 67 6.50 6.42 -4.74
N ARG A 68 7.60 5.80 -5.19
CA ARG A 68 8.40 4.87 -4.38
C ARG A 68 9.03 5.55 -3.17
N ARG A 69 9.69 6.71 -3.36
CA ARG A 69 10.29 7.49 -2.26
C ARG A 69 9.26 7.90 -1.21
N LEU A 70 8.07 8.33 -1.63
CA LEU A 70 6.96 8.70 -0.73
C LEU A 70 6.48 7.48 0.07
N GLY A 71 6.28 6.34 -0.58
CA GLY A 71 5.82 5.11 0.08
C GLY A 71 6.85 4.54 1.05
N GLU A 72 8.13 4.56 0.68
CA GLU A 72 9.24 4.14 1.55
C GLU A 72 9.39 5.07 2.75
N ALA A 73 9.24 6.39 2.56
CA ALA A 73 9.20 7.35 3.66
C ALA A 73 8.02 7.09 4.60
N ALA A 74 6.83 6.83 4.06
CA ALA A 74 5.65 6.47 4.86
C ALA A 74 5.92 5.22 5.71
N LEU A 75 6.48 4.16 5.11
CA LEU A 75 6.77 2.91 5.80
C LEU A 75 7.84 3.09 6.90
N ARG A 76 8.90 3.87 6.62
CA ARG A 76 9.96 4.17 7.60
C ARG A 76 9.44 4.95 8.80
N LEU A 77 8.48 5.86 8.58
CA LEU A 77 7.93 6.73 9.62
C LEU A 77 6.79 6.09 10.43
N ALA A 78 6.19 5.01 9.92
CA ALA A 78 5.07 4.32 10.54
C ALA A 78 5.39 3.78 11.95
N ARG A 79 4.60 4.21 12.94
CA ARG A 79 4.81 3.89 14.36
C ARG A 79 3.92 2.77 14.85
N ASP A 80 2.68 2.75 14.38
CA ASP A 80 1.73 1.72 14.77
C ASP A 80 1.48 0.70 13.66
N ARG A 81 0.66 -0.30 14.01
CA ARG A 81 0.29 -1.39 13.11
C ARG A 81 -0.54 -0.91 11.92
N GLY A 82 -1.48 0.01 12.13
CA GLY A 82 -2.38 0.52 11.08
C GLY A 82 -1.64 1.36 10.04
N GLU A 83 -0.73 2.22 10.49
CA GLU A 83 0.16 2.98 9.61
C GLU A 83 1.04 2.06 8.75
N ARG A 84 1.62 1.01 9.35
CA ARG A 84 2.42 0.03 8.60
C ARG A 84 1.57 -0.73 7.59
N GLN A 85 0.36 -1.16 7.96
CA GLN A 85 -0.58 -1.79 7.02
C GLN A 85 -0.81 -0.87 5.81
N LEU A 86 -1.18 0.39 6.05
CA LEU A 86 -1.45 1.37 5.00
C LEU A 86 -0.23 1.60 4.10
N ALA A 87 0.95 1.82 4.70
CA ALA A 87 2.18 2.03 3.94
C ALA A 87 2.53 0.82 3.04
N HIS A 88 2.38 -0.41 3.55
CA HIS A 88 2.57 -1.61 2.73
C HIS A 88 1.55 -1.72 1.60
N VAL A 89 0.27 -1.43 1.83
CA VAL A 89 -0.76 -1.46 0.78
C VAL A 89 -0.47 -0.44 -0.31
N CYS A 90 -0.11 0.79 0.06
CA CYS A 90 0.21 1.83 -0.90
C CYS A 90 1.49 1.51 -1.70
N LEU A 91 2.54 1.00 -1.05
CA LEU A 91 3.73 0.51 -1.76
C LEU A 91 3.40 -0.65 -2.71
N ALA A 92 2.53 -1.58 -2.31
CA ALA A 92 2.05 -2.62 -3.21
C ALA A 92 1.37 -2.04 -4.45
N GLN A 93 0.55 -0.98 -4.30
CA GLN A 93 -0.07 -0.29 -5.44
C GLN A 93 0.97 0.37 -6.35
N VAL A 94 1.99 1.02 -5.77
CA VAL A 94 3.10 1.62 -6.53
C VAL A 94 3.81 0.58 -7.39
N HIS A 95 4.19 -0.55 -6.79
CA HIS A 95 4.87 -1.64 -7.49
C HIS A 95 3.96 -2.34 -8.51
N PHE A 96 2.67 -2.52 -8.19
CA PHE A 96 1.70 -3.16 -9.09
C PHE A 96 1.47 -2.37 -10.38
N ALA A 97 1.60 -1.03 -10.33
CA ALA A 97 1.53 -0.19 -11.53
C ALA A 97 2.60 -0.58 -12.57
N ARG A 98 3.71 -1.17 -12.13
CA ARG A 98 4.85 -1.59 -12.96
C ARG A 98 5.09 -3.11 -12.97
N ARG A 99 4.08 -3.90 -12.61
CA ARG A 99 4.13 -5.38 -12.47
C ARG A 99 4.63 -6.19 -13.68
N ARG A 100 4.87 -5.55 -14.84
CA ARG A 100 5.53 -6.19 -15.99
C ARG A 100 7.03 -6.37 -15.76
N ASN A 101 7.63 -5.56 -14.89
CA ASN A 101 8.99 -5.77 -14.41
C ASN A 101 8.97 -6.83 -13.28
N PRO A 102 9.79 -7.90 -13.37
CA PRO A 102 9.85 -8.94 -12.34
C PRO A 102 10.20 -8.46 -10.93
N GLU A 103 11.10 -7.48 -10.81
CA GLU A 103 11.49 -6.90 -9.51
C GLU A 103 10.33 -6.14 -8.87
N GLU A 104 9.61 -5.37 -9.68
CA GLU A 104 8.40 -4.66 -9.25
C GLU A 104 7.30 -5.66 -8.84
N LEU A 105 7.14 -6.75 -9.58
CA LEU A 105 6.19 -7.81 -9.23
C LEU A 105 6.57 -8.51 -7.90
N ALA A 106 7.84 -8.79 -7.68
CA ALA A 106 8.34 -9.38 -6.42
C ALA A 106 8.15 -8.41 -5.24
N ALA A 107 8.41 -7.12 -5.45
CA ALA A 107 8.16 -6.09 -4.44
C ALA A 107 6.66 -5.98 -4.13
N PHE A 108 5.79 -5.99 -5.15
CA PHE A 108 4.33 -6.07 -4.97
C PHE A 108 3.91 -7.28 -4.12
N GLU A 109 4.42 -8.48 -4.42
CA GLU A 109 4.11 -9.69 -3.64
C GLU A 109 4.51 -9.51 -2.17
N ARG A 110 5.75 -9.05 -1.91
CA ARG A 110 6.26 -8.81 -0.55
C ARG A 110 5.39 -7.82 0.22
N HIS A 111 5.04 -6.68 -0.38
CA HIS A 111 4.25 -5.66 0.28
C HIS A 111 2.81 -6.13 0.55
N CYS A 112 2.18 -6.85 -0.38
CA CYS A 112 0.87 -7.48 -0.15
C CYS A 112 0.89 -8.48 1.01
N ARG A 113 1.87 -9.40 1.01
CA ARG A 113 2.01 -10.40 2.08
C ARG A 113 2.16 -9.71 3.44
N ARG A 114 3.01 -8.69 3.52
CA ARG A 114 3.23 -7.97 4.77
C ARG A 114 2.00 -7.22 5.26
N ALA A 115 1.23 -6.60 4.36
CA ALA A 115 -0.05 -5.99 4.71
C ALA A 115 -1.05 -7.01 5.29
N ILE A 116 -1.15 -8.19 4.66
CA ILE A 116 -2.05 -9.28 5.09
C ILE A 116 -1.61 -9.87 6.45
N GLU A 117 -0.31 -10.09 6.66
CA GLU A 117 0.24 -10.54 7.96
C GLU A 117 -0.08 -9.55 9.08
N LEU A 118 0.02 -8.26 8.77
CA LEU A 118 -0.37 -7.21 9.69
C LEU A 118 -1.89 -7.12 9.86
N GLY A 119 -2.71 -7.90 9.16
CA GLY A 119 -4.17 -7.93 9.34
C GLY A 119 -4.89 -6.76 8.66
N HIS A 120 -4.35 -6.24 7.55
CA HIS A 120 -5.07 -5.25 6.76
C HIS A 120 -6.39 -5.86 6.22
N ALA A 121 -7.48 -5.09 6.33
CA ALA A 121 -8.83 -5.51 5.95
C ALA A 121 -9.28 -4.97 4.58
N GLY A 122 -8.39 -4.39 3.77
CA GLY A 122 -8.70 -4.00 2.40
C GLY A 122 -8.56 -5.17 1.42
N THR A 123 -9.47 -5.26 0.44
CA THR A 123 -9.52 -6.37 -0.53
C THR A 123 -8.37 -6.39 -1.52
N PHE A 124 -7.76 -5.24 -1.83
CA PHE A 124 -6.75 -5.09 -2.88
C PHE A 124 -5.62 -6.14 -2.80
N CYS A 125 -4.96 -6.26 -1.65
CA CYS A 125 -3.84 -7.19 -1.50
C CYS A 125 -4.28 -8.65 -1.65
N TYR A 126 -5.44 -9.02 -1.07
CA TYR A 126 -5.97 -10.38 -1.18
C TYR A 126 -6.35 -10.74 -2.63
N GLU A 127 -7.07 -9.85 -3.32
CA GLU A 127 -7.54 -10.10 -4.69
C GLU A 127 -6.38 -10.28 -5.66
N ARG A 128 -5.41 -9.35 -5.59
CA ARG A 128 -4.27 -9.29 -6.51
C ARG A 128 -3.26 -10.40 -6.22
N LEU A 129 -3.00 -10.71 -4.95
CA LEU A 129 -2.08 -11.78 -4.59
C LEU A 129 -2.65 -13.17 -4.91
N ALA A 130 -3.94 -13.41 -4.64
CA ALA A 130 -4.59 -14.66 -5.05
C ALA A 130 -4.59 -14.83 -6.57
N ALA A 131 -4.79 -13.75 -7.34
CA ALA A 131 -4.72 -13.79 -8.81
C ALA A 131 -3.31 -14.07 -9.32
N LEU A 132 -2.30 -13.45 -8.71
CA LEU A 132 -0.90 -13.70 -9.04
C LEU A 132 -0.55 -15.18 -8.84
N TYR A 133 -0.91 -15.75 -7.68
CA TYR A 133 -0.64 -17.15 -7.38
C TYR A 133 -1.42 -18.12 -8.29
N GLU A 134 -2.67 -17.82 -8.62
CA GLU A 134 -3.41 -18.61 -9.63
C GLU A 134 -2.73 -18.60 -10.99
N TYR A 135 -2.26 -17.43 -11.44
CA TYR A 135 -1.57 -17.30 -12.72
C TYR A 135 -0.26 -18.09 -12.73
N GLN A 136 0.45 -18.14 -11.61
CA GLN A 136 1.69 -18.91 -11.45
C GLN A 136 1.46 -20.41 -11.18
N GLY A 137 0.21 -20.90 -11.16
CA GLY A 137 -0.11 -22.29 -10.81
C GLY A 137 0.06 -22.63 -9.32
N ARG A 138 0.37 -21.64 -8.47
CA ARG A 138 0.56 -21.78 -7.02
C ARG A 138 -0.79 -21.84 -6.29
N TYR A 139 -1.65 -22.80 -6.64
CA TYR A 139 -3.04 -22.87 -6.16
C TYR A 139 -3.15 -23.00 -4.63
N GLY A 140 -2.22 -23.70 -3.98
CA GLY A 140 -2.20 -23.80 -2.51
C GLY A 140 -1.96 -22.45 -1.82
N GLU A 141 -1.12 -21.59 -2.39
CA GLU A 141 -0.90 -20.24 -1.85
C GLU A 141 -2.07 -19.31 -2.16
N ALA A 142 -2.65 -19.40 -3.36
CA ALA A 142 -3.87 -18.67 -3.70
C ALA A 142 -5.02 -19.00 -2.74
N LEU A 143 -5.15 -20.29 -2.37
CA LEU A 143 -6.14 -20.76 -1.41
C LEU A 143 -5.92 -20.14 -0.03
N ARG A 144 -4.70 -20.21 0.51
CA ARG A 144 -4.35 -19.61 1.81
C ARG A 144 -4.64 -18.12 1.85
N VAL A 145 -4.37 -17.39 0.77
CA VAL A 145 -4.72 -15.96 0.67
C VAL A 145 -6.23 -15.75 0.72
N CYS A 146 -7.01 -16.56 0.01
CA CYS A 146 -8.48 -16.45 0.04
C CYS A 146 -9.05 -16.78 1.42
N GLU A 147 -8.54 -17.81 2.09
CA GLU A 147 -8.97 -18.19 3.45
C GLU A 147 -8.68 -17.06 4.45
N ARG A 148 -7.48 -16.48 4.38
CA ARG A 148 -7.12 -15.33 5.21
C ARG A 148 -7.99 -14.10 4.92
N ALA A 149 -8.38 -13.89 3.66
CA ALA A 149 -9.29 -12.82 3.28
C ALA A 149 -10.68 -13.01 3.92
N VAL A 150 -11.20 -14.24 3.99
CA VAL A 150 -12.50 -14.53 4.61
C VAL A 150 -12.49 -14.18 6.10
N GLU A 151 -11.38 -14.48 6.79
CA GLU A 151 -11.21 -14.12 8.21
C GLU A 151 -11.12 -12.60 8.40
N ALA A 152 -10.27 -11.92 7.61
CA ALA A 152 -10.01 -10.49 7.76
C ALA A 152 -11.21 -9.61 7.33
N LEU A 153 -12.07 -10.12 6.45
CA LEU A 153 -13.22 -9.42 5.89
C LEU A 153 -14.54 -9.84 6.54
N ALA A 154 -14.53 -10.40 7.75
CA ALA A 154 -15.76 -10.84 8.42
C ALA A 154 -16.82 -9.72 8.57
N GLY A 155 -16.38 -8.45 8.63
CA GLY A 155 -17.26 -7.27 8.63
C GLY A 155 -17.79 -6.84 7.25
N ASP A 156 -17.26 -7.41 6.16
CA ASP A 156 -17.72 -7.20 4.78
C ASP A 156 -18.18 -8.54 4.18
N ALA A 157 -19.45 -8.86 4.44
CA ALA A 157 -20.05 -10.14 4.04
C ALA A 157 -19.99 -10.39 2.52
N LEU A 158 -20.07 -9.33 1.71
CA LEU A 158 -20.03 -9.45 0.25
C LEU A 158 -18.63 -9.86 -0.22
N SER A 159 -17.60 -9.16 0.26
CA SER A 159 -16.20 -9.49 -0.08
C SER A 159 -15.81 -10.85 0.47
N ALA A 160 -16.17 -11.17 1.72
CA ALA A 160 -15.91 -12.49 2.30
C ALA A 160 -16.57 -13.62 1.50
N ARG A 161 -17.82 -13.43 1.02
CA ARG A 161 -18.49 -14.42 0.15
C ARG A 161 -17.72 -14.66 -1.14
N ARG A 162 -17.22 -13.62 -1.80
CA ARG A 162 -16.42 -13.74 -3.04
C ARG A 162 -15.16 -14.56 -2.81
N PHE A 163 -14.45 -14.32 -1.70
CA PHE A 163 -13.25 -15.09 -1.35
C PHE A 163 -13.57 -16.54 -0.96
N ARG A 164 -14.69 -16.81 -0.27
CA ARG A 164 -15.15 -18.19 -0.01
C ARG A 164 -15.37 -18.98 -1.30
N SER A 165 -16.12 -18.42 -2.25
CA SER A 165 -16.36 -19.09 -3.54
C SER A 165 -15.07 -19.31 -4.33
N ARG A 166 -14.12 -18.37 -4.25
CA ARG A 166 -12.80 -18.52 -4.87
C ARG A 166 -11.97 -19.63 -4.21
N ALA A 167 -11.97 -19.70 -2.88
CA ALA A 167 -11.29 -20.74 -2.11
C ALA A 167 -11.82 -22.14 -2.45
N GLU A 168 -13.15 -22.31 -2.54
CA GLU A 168 -13.76 -23.59 -2.93
C GLU A 168 -13.32 -24.06 -4.32
N ARG A 169 -13.26 -23.14 -5.29
CA ARG A 169 -12.74 -23.43 -6.64
C ARG A 169 -11.27 -23.84 -6.59
N LEU A 170 -10.46 -23.18 -5.77
CA LEU A 170 -9.04 -23.46 -5.65
C LEU A 170 -8.74 -24.79 -4.96
N ARG A 171 -9.53 -25.18 -3.96
CA ARG A 171 -9.42 -26.51 -3.34
C ARG A 171 -9.56 -27.62 -4.37
N ARG A 172 -10.59 -27.55 -5.23
CA ARG A 172 -10.79 -28.54 -6.30
C ARG A 172 -9.60 -28.62 -7.26
N LYS A 173 -8.99 -27.48 -7.59
CA LYS A 173 -7.79 -27.45 -8.46
C LYS A 173 -6.54 -27.99 -7.78
N ALA A 174 -6.37 -27.73 -6.49
CA ALA A 174 -5.21 -28.19 -5.72
C ALA A 174 -5.26 -29.70 -5.41
N SER A 175 -6.44 -30.31 -5.40
CA SER A 175 -6.62 -31.75 -5.16
C SER A 175 -6.63 -32.61 -6.43
N GLY A 176 -6.67 -31.99 -7.62
CA GLY A 176 -6.87 -32.68 -8.90
C GLY A 176 -5.70 -32.54 -9.89
N GLY A 177 -4.52 -32.09 -9.43
CA GLY A 177 -3.27 -32.08 -10.18
C GLY A 177 -2.24 -32.94 -9.48
#